data_AF-A0A0T6AKP9-F1
#
_entry.id   AF-A0A0T6AKP9-F1
#
_cell.length_a   1.000
_cell.length_b   1.000
_cell.length_c   1.000
_cell.angle_alpha   90.00
_cell.angle_beta   90.00
_cell.angle_gamma   90.00
#
_symmetry.space_group_name_H-M   'P 1'
#
loop_
_entity.id
_entity.type
_entity.pdbx_description
1 polymer ?
#
loop_
_entity_poly.entity_id
_entity_poly.type
_entity_poly.pdbx_seq_one_letter_code
_entity_poly.pdbx_strand_id
1 'polypeptide(L)'
;MAQAHTLTEIEIRLFERPRKLPFRGRSFKTLSAFLRREAKRSGPWMERIADVVETLGREGWRYRRFTGKALILAHQRPIDGEEMRAYISERFGQEVLPQIAIRARADQEGPPPLPKADDELSRELRRLIGAESHKEDLHLGHPPEELSELLLDMSFLAQEAMEDGEVSGLLDRIREEHEQDALYRDLHSRYLMLMERTSAGDPAAEEAYWDLFSYMSRKLAKLIPALQAFLDRRGFTDLCEHEATAFLAAALYQALSVIEAQDER
;
A
#
# COMPACT_ATOMS: atom_id res chain seq x y z
N MET A 1 -10.26 26.88 -6.90
CA MET A 1 -9.71 26.15 -8.07
C MET A 1 -8.52 25.35 -7.56
N ALA A 2 -8.67 24.03 -7.42
CA ALA A 2 -7.60 23.17 -6.90
C ALA A 2 -6.44 23.12 -7.90
N GLN A 3 -5.23 23.40 -7.43
CA GLN A 3 -4.01 23.29 -8.25
C GLN A 3 -3.76 21.80 -8.51
N ALA A 4 -3.87 21.38 -9.77
CA ALA A 4 -3.49 20.03 -10.17
C ALA A 4 -2.04 19.76 -9.73
N HIS A 5 -1.81 18.74 -8.91
CA HIS A 5 -0.46 18.32 -8.55
C HIS A 5 0.25 17.87 -9.82
N THR A 6 1.20 18.69 -10.27
CA THR A 6 2.07 18.38 -11.40
C THR A 6 3.24 17.59 -10.87
N LEU A 7 3.43 16.39 -11.40
CA LEU A 7 4.59 15.55 -11.11
C LEU A 7 5.47 15.44 -12.36
N THR A 8 6.76 15.24 -12.13
CA THR A 8 7.73 15.05 -13.21
C THR A 8 8.01 13.56 -13.33
N GLU A 9 7.70 12.99 -14.49
CA GLU A 9 8.02 11.61 -14.84
C GLU A 9 9.25 11.56 -15.76
N ILE A 10 10.09 10.55 -15.52
CA ILE A 10 11.22 10.17 -16.35
C ILE A 10 10.96 8.76 -16.85
N GLU A 11 10.83 8.62 -18.15
CA GLU A 11 10.79 7.34 -18.86
C GLU A 11 12.18 7.03 -19.39
N ILE A 12 12.83 6.00 -18.85
CA ILE A 12 14.15 5.53 -19.26
C ILE A 12 13.99 4.26 -20.09
N ARG A 13 14.31 4.33 -21.38
CA ARG A 13 14.26 3.19 -22.28
C ARG A 13 15.42 2.23 -22.01
N LEU A 14 15.08 0.98 -21.69
CA LEU A 14 16.04 -0.09 -21.41
C LEU A 14 16.25 -1.01 -22.61
N PHE A 15 15.15 -1.39 -23.27
CA PHE A 15 15.17 -2.39 -24.34
C PHE A 15 14.50 -1.86 -25.59
N GLU A 16 15.02 -2.25 -26.75
CA GLU A 16 14.38 -1.96 -28.03
C GLU A 16 13.13 -2.83 -28.25
N ARG A 17 13.17 -4.07 -27.77
CA ARG A 17 12.06 -5.04 -27.82
C ARG A 17 11.53 -5.31 -26.41
N PRO A 18 10.21 -5.56 -26.25
CA PRO A 18 9.64 -5.79 -24.93
C PRO A 18 10.21 -7.08 -24.34
N ARG A 19 10.66 -7.01 -23.09
CA ARG A 19 11.17 -8.15 -22.31
C ARG A 19 10.49 -8.20 -20.96
N LYS A 20 10.28 -9.40 -20.44
CA LYS A 20 9.87 -9.59 -19.04
C LYS A 20 11.08 -9.33 -18.15
N LEU A 21 10.94 -8.40 -17.21
CA LEU A 21 11.91 -8.22 -16.14
C LEU A 21 11.47 -9.08 -14.95
N PRO A 22 12.31 -10.02 -14.45
CA PRO A 22 12.04 -10.74 -13.20
C PRO A 22 12.33 -9.83 -11.99
N PHE A 23 11.85 -8.59 -12.04
CA PHE A 23 12.04 -7.58 -11.01
C PHE A 23 10.69 -7.34 -10.33
N ARG A 24 10.51 -7.92 -9.15
CA ARG A 24 9.34 -7.74 -8.27
C ARG A 24 9.59 -6.74 -7.13
N GLY A 25 10.76 -6.10 -7.10
CA GLY A 25 11.22 -5.29 -5.97
C GLY A 25 10.82 -3.80 -6.05
N ARG A 26 10.72 -3.13 -4.90
CA ARG A 26 10.50 -1.66 -4.79
C ARG A 26 11.80 -0.88 -4.48
N SER A 27 12.97 -1.53 -4.55
CA SER A 27 14.24 -0.95 -4.12
C SER A 27 15.11 -0.57 -5.32
N PHE A 28 15.53 0.69 -5.39
CA PHE A 28 16.52 1.18 -6.35
C PHE A 28 17.85 0.42 -6.25
N LYS A 29 18.19 -0.11 -5.06
CA LYS A 29 19.35 -0.97 -4.85
C LYS A 29 19.19 -2.32 -5.55
N THR A 30 17.99 -2.91 -5.50
CA THR A 30 17.69 -4.17 -6.20
C THR A 30 17.58 -3.94 -7.70
N LEU A 31 17.02 -2.80 -8.14
CA LEU A 31 16.90 -2.42 -9.54
C LEU A 31 18.27 -2.17 -10.18
N SER A 32 19.11 -1.36 -9.54
CA SER A 32 20.49 -1.12 -9.99
C SER A 32 21.32 -2.42 -9.98
N ALA A 33 21.21 -3.25 -8.94
CA ALA A 33 21.89 -4.55 -8.91
C ALA A 33 21.44 -5.47 -10.06
N PHE A 34 20.15 -5.45 -10.41
CA PHE A 34 19.64 -6.18 -11.56
C PHE A 34 20.18 -5.62 -12.88
N LEU A 35 20.13 -4.30 -13.07
CA LEU A 35 20.65 -3.63 -14.27
C LEU A 35 22.15 -3.90 -14.47
N ARG A 36 22.95 -3.86 -13.40
CA ARG A 36 24.39 -4.22 -13.43
C ARG A 36 24.61 -5.70 -13.78
N ARG A 37 23.74 -6.61 -13.34
CA ARG A 37 23.81 -8.03 -13.75
C ARG A 37 23.45 -8.20 -15.23
N GLU A 38 22.45 -7.48 -15.71
CA GLU A 38 22.05 -7.49 -17.12
C GLU A 38 23.01 -6.74 -18.04
N ALA A 39 23.84 -5.82 -17.52
CA ALA A 39 24.91 -5.17 -18.27
C ALA A 39 25.91 -6.18 -18.85
N LYS A 40 26.13 -7.30 -18.16
CA LYS A 40 26.96 -8.41 -18.67
C LYS A 40 26.40 -9.05 -19.95
N ARG A 41 25.11 -8.89 -20.23
CA ARG A 41 24.40 -9.49 -21.38
C ARG A 41 23.96 -8.48 -22.43
N SER A 42 23.57 -7.27 -22.00
CA SER A 42 22.95 -6.24 -22.83
C SER A 42 23.87 -5.04 -23.07
N GLY A 43 25.09 -5.06 -22.53
CA GLY A 43 26.16 -4.10 -22.80
C GLY A 43 26.32 -2.99 -21.76
N PRO A 44 27.35 -2.13 -21.92
CA PRO A 44 27.75 -1.10 -20.96
C PRO A 44 26.67 -0.04 -20.68
N TRP A 45 25.72 0.11 -21.61
CA TRP A 45 24.58 1.01 -21.48
C TRP A 45 23.75 0.72 -20.22
N MET A 46 23.53 -0.56 -19.89
CA MET A 46 22.75 -0.93 -18.70
C MET A 46 23.45 -0.58 -17.40
N GLU A 47 24.79 -0.55 -17.40
CA GLU A 47 25.58 -0.13 -16.26
C GLU A 47 25.44 1.38 -16.03
N ARG A 48 25.51 2.17 -17.10
CA ARG A 48 25.25 3.61 -17.04
C ARG A 48 23.83 3.92 -16.55
N ILE A 49 22.82 3.18 -17.01
CA ILE A 49 21.46 3.36 -16.50
C ILE A 49 21.32 2.91 -15.05
N ALA A 50 22.06 1.89 -14.61
CA ALA A 50 22.09 1.53 -13.19
C ALA A 50 22.59 2.69 -12.32
N ASP A 51 23.63 3.42 -12.76
CA ASP A 51 24.17 4.59 -12.07
C ASP A 51 23.17 5.77 -12.05
N VAL A 52 22.49 6.02 -13.17
CA VAL A 52 21.40 7.02 -13.27
C VAL A 52 20.28 6.69 -12.29
N VAL A 53 19.80 5.46 -12.30
CA VAL A 53 18.72 4.97 -11.44
C VAL A 53 19.11 5.03 -9.97
N GLU A 54 20.33 4.64 -9.62
CA GLU A 54 20.83 4.70 -8.25
C GLU A 54 20.95 6.15 -7.73
N THR A 55 21.42 7.07 -8.58
CA THR A 55 21.55 8.49 -8.24
C THR A 55 20.19 9.16 -8.06
N LEU A 56 19.26 8.96 -9.02
CA LEU A 56 17.91 9.48 -8.91
C LEU A 56 17.17 8.92 -7.68
N GLY A 57 17.38 7.65 -7.35
CA GLY A 57 16.82 7.03 -6.15
C GLY A 57 17.30 7.67 -4.83
N ARG A 58 18.57 8.12 -4.77
CA ARG A 58 19.11 8.86 -3.60
C ARG A 58 18.52 10.27 -3.49
N GLU A 59 18.09 10.83 -4.61
CA GLU A 59 17.54 12.18 -4.73
C GLU A 59 16.02 12.23 -4.60
N GLY A 60 15.41 11.15 -4.12
CA GLY A 60 13.99 11.11 -3.79
C GLY A 60 13.07 10.76 -4.96
N TRP A 61 13.61 10.38 -6.12
CA TRP A 61 12.80 9.81 -7.20
C TRP A 61 12.23 8.45 -6.79
N ARG A 62 11.02 8.16 -7.24
CA ARG A 62 10.30 6.91 -6.93
C ARG A 62 10.10 6.09 -8.19
N TYR A 63 10.34 4.79 -8.11
CA TYR A 63 9.97 3.85 -9.17
C TYR A 63 8.44 3.73 -9.25
N ARG A 64 7.85 4.01 -10.42
CA ARG A 64 6.41 3.88 -10.68
C ARG A 64 6.09 2.52 -11.30
N ARG A 65 6.63 2.23 -12.49
CA ARG A 65 6.34 1.00 -13.23
C ARG A 65 7.39 0.68 -14.28
N PHE A 66 7.30 -0.53 -14.83
CA PHE A 66 8.06 -0.98 -15.98
C PHE A 66 7.12 -1.46 -17.08
N THR A 67 7.27 -0.92 -18.29
CA THR A 67 6.35 -1.18 -19.42
C THR A 67 6.75 -2.36 -20.30
N GLY A 68 7.72 -3.17 -19.88
CA GLY A 68 8.34 -4.18 -20.74
C GLY A 68 9.51 -3.64 -21.58
N LYS A 69 9.58 -2.33 -21.81
CA LYS A 69 10.66 -1.68 -22.59
C LYS A 69 11.35 -0.54 -21.84
N ALA A 70 10.62 0.17 -20.98
CA ALA A 70 11.12 1.36 -20.29
C ALA A 70 10.77 1.34 -18.80
N LEU A 71 11.67 1.89 -17.98
CA LEU A 71 11.44 2.20 -16.57
C LEU A 71 10.80 3.57 -16.46
N ILE A 72 9.80 3.69 -15.60
CA ILE A 72 9.18 4.97 -15.28
C ILE A 72 9.51 5.33 -13.83
N LEU A 73 10.16 6.48 -13.66
CA LEU A 73 10.45 7.10 -12.37
C LEU A 73 9.64 8.38 -12.25
N ALA A 74 9.19 8.72 -11.04
CA ALA A 74 8.45 9.94 -10.78
C ALA A 74 9.03 10.70 -9.59
N HIS A 75 8.99 12.03 -9.68
CA HIS A 75 9.34 12.94 -8.60
C HIS A 75 8.09 13.69 -8.13
N GLN A 76 7.88 13.74 -6.81
CA GLN A 76 6.66 14.33 -6.21
C GLN A 76 6.62 15.85 -6.30
N ARG A 77 7.77 16.50 -6.47
CA ARG A 77 7.83 17.95 -6.75
C ARG A 77 7.87 18.16 -8.26
N PRO A 78 7.09 19.12 -8.80
CA PRO A 78 7.23 19.52 -10.19
C PRO A 78 8.61 20.13 -10.40
N ILE A 79 9.38 19.51 -11.28
CA ILE A 79 10.65 20.01 -11.79
C ILE A 79 10.43 20.35 -13.26
N ASP A 80 10.92 21.51 -13.68
CA ASP A 80 10.82 21.93 -15.06
C ASP A 80 11.54 20.94 -16.01
N GLY A 81 10.94 20.74 -17.20
CA GLY A 81 11.43 19.76 -18.16
C GLY A 81 12.79 20.13 -18.75
N GLU A 82 13.07 21.41 -18.95
CA GLU A 82 14.37 21.88 -19.45
C GLU A 82 15.42 21.85 -18.35
N GLU A 83 15.05 22.24 -17.12
CA GLU A 83 15.90 22.13 -15.93
C GLU A 83 16.34 20.68 -15.70
N MET A 84 15.42 19.72 -15.78
CA MET A 84 15.75 18.30 -15.60
C MET A 84 16.61 17.74 -16.74
N ARG A 85 16.44 18.22 -17.98
CA ARG A 85 17.31 17.84 -19.11
C ARG A 85 18.72 18.38 -18.92
N ALA A 86 18.85 19.64 -18.50
CA ALA A 86 20.14 20.25 -18.21
C ALA A 86 20.86 19.50 -17.09
N TYR A 87 20.13 19.16 -16.02
CA TYR A 87 20.63 18.37 -14.92
C TYR A 87 21.13 16.97 -15.35
N ILE A 88 20.34 16.23 -16.13
CA ILE A 88 20.74 14.90 -16.62
C ILE A 88 21.96 15.00 -17.56
N SER A 89 21.98 16.01 -18.43
CA SER A 89 23.10 16.30 -19.33
C SER A 89 24.39 16.57 -18.58
N GLU A 90 24.34 17.43 -17.56
CA GLU A 90 25.52 17.83 -16.78
C GLU A 90 26.06 16.67 -15.94
N ARG A 91 25.16 15.89 -15.34
CA ARG A 91 25.55 14.86 -14.37
C ARG A 91 25.87 13.50 -14.97
N PHE A 92 25.20 13.11 -16.05
CA PHE A 92 25.34 11.79 -16.68
C PHE A 92 25.82 11.85 -18.14
N GLY A 93 25.97 13.05 -18.70
CA GLY A 93 26.41 13.27 -20.08
C GLY A 93 25.25 13.28 -21.08
N GLN A 94 25.44 13.99 -22.20
CA GLN A 94 24.43 14.13 -23.26
C GLN A 94 24.02 12.80 -23.91
N GLU A 95 24.89 11.80 -23.87
CA GLU A 95 24.70 10.49 -24.50
C GLU A 95 23.49 9.71 -23.92
N VAL A 96 23.04 10.07 -22.72
CA VAL A 96 21.93 9.38 -22.02
C VAL A 96 20.56 9.97 -22.41
N LEU A 97 20.52 11.25 -22.81
CA LEU A 97 19.28 11.97 -23.14
C LEU A 97 18.42 11.31 -24.22
N PRO A 98 18.97 10.72 -25.32
CA PRO A 98 18.14 10.10 -26.35
C PRO A 98 17.28 8.93 -25.86
N GLN A 99 17.63 8.34 -24.72
CA GLN A 99 16.92 7.21 -24.11
C GLN A 99 16.04 7.63 -22.93
N ILE A 100 16.04 8.91 -22.57
CA ILE A 100 15.29 9.47 -21.46
C ILE A 100 14.25 10.45 -21.98
N ALA A 101 12.97 10.14 -21.78
CA ALA A 101 11.89 11.08 -22.00
C ALA A 101 11.43 11.67 -20.66
N ILE A 102 11.51 12.99 -20.52
CA ILE A 102 10.98 13.73 -19.37
C ILE A 102 9.59 14.25 -19.72
N ARG A 103 8.60 13.99 -18.87
CA ARG A 103 7.21 14.41 -19.06
C ARG A 103 6.70 15.08 -17.79
N ALA A 104 6.08 16.24 -17.94
CA ALA A 104 5.24 16.79 -16.90
C ALA A 104 3.86 16.13 -17.04
N ARG A 105 3.42 15.41 -16.01
CA ARG A 105 2.09 14.80 -15.97
C ARG A 105 1.31 15.48 -14.84
N ALA A 106 0.15 16.03 -15.17
CA ALA A 106 -0.85 16.32 -14.15
C ALA A 106 -1.26 14.95 -13.58
N ASP A 107 -1.20 14.78 -12.25
CA ASP A 107 -1.50 13.50 -11.61
C ASP A 107 -2.95 13.09 -11.90
N GLN A 108 -3.14 12.39 -13.01
CA GLN A 108 -4.36 11.72 -13.42
C GLN A 108 -4.04 10.24 -13.40
N GLU A 109 -4.01 9.66 -12.20
CA GLU A 109 -4.25 8.23 -11.93
C GLU A 109 -4.08 7.93 -10.44
N GLY A 110 -5.22 8.02 -9.73
CA GLY A 110 -5.47 7.27 -8.49
C GLY A 110 -4.81 7.80 -7.21
N PRO A 111 -5.36 7.43 -6.05
CA PRO A 111 -4.80 7.78 -4.75
C PRO A 111 -3.35 7.26 -4.60
N PRO A 112 -2.49 7.96 -3.86
CA PRO A 112 -1.12 7.55 -3.63
C PRO A 112 -1.04 6.16 -2.97
N PRO A 113 0.00 5.37 -3.29
CA PRO A 113 0.18 4.06 -2.69
C PRO A 113 0.40 4.20 -1.18
N LEU A 114 -0.40 3.47 -0.40
CA LEU A 114 -0.38 3.45 1.05
C LEU A 114 1.06 3.17 1.58
N PRO A 115 1.56 3.85 2.64
CA PRO A 115 2.80 3.51 3.36
C PRO A 115 2.82 2.02 3.68
N LYS A 116 3.98 1.35 3.71
CA LYS A 116 4.09 -0.13 3.77
C LYS A 116 3.69 -0.71 5.13
N ALA A 117 3.14 -1.93 5.11
CA ALA A 117 2.80 -2.72 6.29
C ALA A 117 3.90 -3.76 6.40
N ASP A 118 4.60 -3.74 7.54
CA ASP A 118 5.78 -4.55 7.77
C ASP A 118 5.42 -6.04 8.04
N ASP A 119 4.13 -6.34 8.25
CA ASP A 119 3.58 -7.70 8.41
C ASP A 119 2.29 -7.91 7.56
N GLU A 120 1.95 -9.17 7.27
CA GLU A 120 0.80 -9.56 6.42
C GLU A 120 -0.55 -9.18 7.03
N LEU A 121 -0.67 -9.24 8.36
CA LEU A 121 -1.85 -8.82 9.12
C LEU A 121 -2.16 -7.33 8.94
N SER A 122 -1.15 -6.47 9.04
CA SER A 122 -1.27 -5.03 8.80
C SER A 122 -1.63 -4.74 7.35
N ARG A 123 -1.28 -5.64 6.42
CA ARG A 123 -1.62 -5.53 5.00
C ARG A 123 -3.09 -5.87 4.74
N GLU A 124 -3.60 -6.92 5.37
CA GLU A 124 -5.03 -7.25 5.31
C GLU A 124 -5.92 -6.29 6.10
N LEU A 125 -5.48 -5.81 7.26
CA LEU A 125 -6.19 -4.74 7.98
C LEU A 125 -6.36 -3.49 7.12
N ARG A 126 -5.39 -3.19 6.25
CA ARG A 126 -5.51 -2.11 5.26
C ARG A 126 -6.39 -2.47 4.07
N ARG A 127 -6.49 -3.74 3.69
CA ARG A 127 -7.47 -4.21 2.69
C ARG A 127 -8.90 -4.00 3.17
N LEU A 128 -9.12 -4.21 4.47
CA LEU A 128 -10.43 -4.13 5.11
C LEU A 128 -10.88 -2.70 5.42
N ILE A 129 -9.96 -1.83 5.81
CA ILE A 129 -10.27 -0.43 6.18
C ILE A 129 -9.98 0.54 5.00
N GLY A 130 -9.30 0.09 3.95
CA GLY A 130 -8.93 0.88 2.77
C GLY A 130 -10.03 0.99 1.71
N ALA A 131 -10.01 2.09 0.95
CA ALA A 131 -10.92 2.31 -0.18
C ALA A 131 -10.82 1.18 -1.22
N GLU A 132 -11.95 0.87 -1.86
CA GLU A 132 -12.14 -0.25 -2.81
C GLU A 132 -11.06 -0.34 -3.90
N SER A 133 -10.54 0.82 -4.34
CA SER A 133 -9.46 0.95 -5.32
C SER A 133 -8.10 0.36 -4.89
N HIS A 134 -7.90 0.04 -3.61
CA HIS A 134 -6.66 -0.54 -3.08
C HIS A 134 -6.74 -2.06 -2.89
N LYS A 135 -7.92 -2.68 -3.11
CA LYS A 135 -8.14 -4.12 -2.87
C LYS A 135 -7.46 -5.01 -3.93
N GLU A 136 -7.27 -4.51 -5.16
CA GLU A 136 -6.66 -5.26 -6.28
C GLU A 136 -5.14 -5.50 -6.11
N ASP A 137 -4.44 -4.62 -5.38
CA ASP A 137 -2.98 -4.70 -5.17
C ASP A 137 -2.58 -5.68 -4.04
N LEU A 138 -3.55 -6.29 -3.37
CA LEU A 138 -3.39 -7.11 -2.16
C LEU A 138 -3.69 -8.60 -2.39
N HIS A 139 -3.77 -9.05 -3.63
CA HIS A 139 -3.97 -10.46 -3.95
C HIS A 139 -2.77 -11.32 -3.49
N LEU A 140 -2.99 -12.02 -2.38
CA LEU A 140 -2.26 -13.23 -2.03
C LEU A 140 -2.33 -14.18 -3.22
N GLY A 141 -1.20 -14.70 -3.67
CA GLY A 141 -1.01 -15.33 -4.99
C GLY A 141 -1.72 -16.67 -5.24
N HIS A 142 -2.92 -16.89 -4.71
CA HIS A 142 -3.76 -18.04 -4.99
C HIS A 142 -4.70 -17.78 -6.19
N PRO A 143 -5.14 -18.84 -6.89
CA PRO A 143 -6.25 -18.76 -7.83
C PRO A 143 -7.48 -18.09 -7.18
N PRO A 144 -8.21 -17.22 -7.90
CA PRO A 144 -9.35 -16.49 -7.35
C PRO A 144 -10.42 -17.39 -6.70
N GLU A 145 -10.60 -18.60 -7.22
CA GLU A 145 -11.59 -19.56 -6.73
C GLU A 145 -11.19 -20.15 -5.36
N GLU A 146 -9.96 -20.62 -5.19
CA GLU A 146 -9.43 -21.17 -3.93
C GLU A 146 -9.39 -20.11 -2.82
N LEU A 147 -9.13 -18.85 -3.18
CA LEU A 147 -9.11 -17.72 -2.25
C LEU A 147 -10.53 -17.35 -1.79
N SER A 148 -11.54 -17.52 -2.64
CA SER A 148 -12.94 -17.26 -2.27
C SER A 148 -13.51 -18.28 -1.30
N GLU A 149 -13.17 -19.56 -1.46
CA GLU A 149 -13.55 -20.65 -0.54
C GLU A 149 -12.84 -20.46 0.81
N LEU A 150 -11.53 -20.18 0.79
CA LEU A 150 -10.78 -19.89 2.01
C LEU A 150 -11.37 -18.69 2.78
N LEU A 151 -11.68 -17.59 2.09
CA LEU A 151 -12.28 -16.41 2.74
C LEU A 151 -13.66 -16.73 3.34
N LEU A 152 -14.46 -17.58 2.68
CA LEU A 152 -15.76 -18.02 3.17
C LEU A 152 -15.58 -18.85 4.46
N ASP A 153 -14.70 -19.86 4.44
CA ASP A 153 -14.44 -20.74 5.59
C ASP A 153 -13.91 -19.93 6.78
N MET A 154 -12.97 -19.02 6.52
CA MET A 154 -12.43 -18.14 7.56
C MET A 154 -13.46 -17.13 8.07
N SER A 155 -14.44 -16.73 7.25
CA SER A 155 -15.54 -15.87 7.69
C SER A 155 -16.51 -16.57 8.65
N PHE A 156 -16.80 -17.85 8.42
CA PHE A 156 -17.58 -18.66 9.36
C PHE A 156 -16.82 -18.89 10.67
N LEU A 157 -15.54 -19.23 10.58
CA LEU A 157 -14.69 -19.40 11.77
C LEU A 157 -14.58 -18.09 12.57
N ALA A 158 -14.49 -16.95 11.89
CA ALA A 158 -14.51 -15.63 12.50
C ALA A 158 -15.85 -15.33 13.19
N GLN A 159 -16.97 -15.70 12.59
CA GLN A 159 -18.29 -15.54 13.21
C GLN A 159 -18.41 -16.37 14.49
N GLU A 160 -17.97 -17.63 14.45
CA GLU A 160 -17.92 -18.47 15.65
C GLU A 160 -16.99 -17.88 16.71
N ALA A 161 -15.88 -17.25 16.31
CA ALA A 161 -15.00 -16.55 17.23
C ALA A 161 -15.68 -15.34 17.89
N MET A 162 -16.55 -14.62 17.19
CA MET A 162 -17.31 -13.50 17.78
C MET A 162 -18.31 -13.97 18.85
N GLU A 163 -18.79 -15.21 18.76
CA GLU A 163 -19.71 -15.84 19.72
C GLU A 163 -18.98 -16.51 20.90
N ASP A 164 -17.66 -16.68 20.83
CA ASP A 164 -16.85 -17.19 21.94
C ASP A 164 -16.91 -16.23 23.14
N GLY A 165 -17.18 -16.75 24.33
CA GLY A 165 -17.41 -15.91 25.52
C GLY A 165 -16.22 -15.04 25.93
N GLU A 166 -14.98 -15.47 25.66
CA GLU A 166 -13.79 -14.67 25.96
C GLU A 166 -13.61 -13.54 24.94
N VAL A 167 -13.77 -13.85 23.65
CA VAL A 167 -13.68 -12.88 22.56
C VAL A 167 -14.83 -11.88 22.64
N SER A 168 -16.06 -12.35 22.78
CA SER A 168 -17.27 -11.53 22.94
C SER A 168 -17.18 -10.61 24.16
N GLY A 169 -16.77 -11.12 25.32
CA GLY A 169 -16.59 -10.29 26.52
C GLY A 169 -15.45 -9.28 26.42
N LEU A 170 -14.45 -9.50 25.57
CA LEU A 170 -13.44 -8.49 25.24
C LEU A 170 -13.96 -7.47 24.22
N LEU A 171 -14.72 -7.93 23.22
CA LEU A 171 -15.36 -7.08 22.23
C LEU A 171 -16.35 -6.10 22.86
N ASP A 172 -17.20 -6.56 23.79
CA ASP A 172 -18.13 -5.72 24.52
C ASP A 172 -17.40 -4.62 25.32
N ARG A 173 -16.30 -4.98 26.01
CA ARG A 173 -15.46 -3.98 26.71
C ARG A 173 -14.87 -2.95 25.75
N ILE A 174 -14.38 -3.40 24.59
CA ILE A 174 -13.84 -2.49 23.57
C ILE A 174 -14.94 -1.59 23.00
N ARG A 175 -16.16 -2.09 22.82
CA ARG A 175 -17.33 -1.31 22.40
C ARG A 175 -17.68 -0.26 23.45
N GLU A 176 -17.80 -0.64 24.71
CA GLU A 176 -18.06 0.30 25.83
C GLU A 176 -16.98 1.40 25.92
N GLU A 177 -15.70 1.02 25.78
CA GLU A 177 -14.59 1.99 25.68
C GLU A 177 -14.74 2.91 24.47
N HIS A 178 -15.19 2.39 23.33
CA HIS A 178 -15.38 3.13 22.09
C HIS A 178 -16.55 4.11 22.15
N GLU A 179 -17.67 3.70 22.77
CA GLU A 179 -18.85 4.55 22.95
C GLU A 179 -18.54 5.86 23.67
N GLN A 180 -17.56 5.86 24.58
CA GLN A 180 -17.14 7.02 25.36
C GLN A 180 -15.89 7.72 24.79
N ASP A 181 -15.36 7.25 23.67
CA ASP A 181 -14.04 7.62 23.16
C ASP A 181 -14.01 9.01 22.51
N ALA A 182 -13.64 10.02 23.30
CA ALA A 182 -13.53 11.41 22.83
C ALA A 182 -12.45 11.60 21.76
N LEU A 183 -11.35 10.84 21.82
CA LEU A 183 -10.26 10.92 20.86
C LEU A 183 -10.68 10.34 19.52
N TYR A 184 -11.37 9.20 19.51
CA TYR A 184 -11.97 8.65 18.29
C TYR A 184 -12.92 9.67 17.65
N ARG A 185 -13.84 10.25 18.42
CA ARG A 185 -14.80 11.24 17.87
C ARG A 185 -14.09 12.45 17.27
N ASP A 186 -13.05 12.98 17.91
CA ASP A 186 -12.26 14.09 17.38
C ASP A 186 -11.55 13.72 16.06
N LEU A 187 -10.86 12.57 16.02
CA LEU A 187 -10.19 12.07 14.82
C LEU A 187 -11.18 11.81 13.68
N HIS A 188 -12.32 11.20 14.00
CA HIS A 188 -13.38 10.90 13.04
C HIS A 188 -14.02 12.18 12.48
N SER A 189 -14.35 13.15 13.35
CA SER A 189 -14.87 14.46 12.92
C SER A 189 -13.86 15.25 12.09
N ARG A 190 -12.56 15.22 12.46
CA ARG A 190 -11.48 15.85 11.69
C ARG A 190 -11.39 15.24 10.29
N TYR A 191 -11.42 13.91 10.19
CA TYR A 191 -11.40 13.20 8.91
C TYR A 191 -12.62 13.55 8.05
N LEU A 192 -13.84 13.46 8.59
CA LEU A 192 -15.07 13.80 7.86
C LEU A 192 -15.07 15.25 7.36
N MET A 193 -14.72 16.21 8.22
CA MET A 193 -14.64 17.62 7.85
C MET A 193 -13.63 17.86 6.71
N LEU A 194 -12.50 17.18 6.71
CA LEU A 194 -11.50 17.30 5.65
C LEU A 194 -11.99 16.64 4.35
N MET A 195 -12.63 15.48 4.43
CA MET A 195 -13.22 14.80 3.28
C MET A 195 -14.35 15.60 2.62
N GLU A 196 -15.17 16.32 3.40
CA GLU A 196 -16.23 17.19 2.86
C GLU A 196 -15.68 18.44 2.14
N ARG A 197 -14.52 18.93 2.58
CA ARG A 197 -13.95 20.20 2.11
C ARG A 197 -12.90 20.03 1.00
N THR A 198 -12.36 18.83 0.84
CA THR A 198 -11.25 18.55 -0.06
C THR A 198 -11.64 17.50 -1.10
N SER A 199 -10.89 17.44 -2.21
CA SER A 199 -11.05 16.35 -3.17
C SER A 199 -10.34 15.09 -2.68
N ALA A 200 -10.80 13.91 -3.10
CA ALA A 200 -10.08 12.66 -2.86
C ALA A 200 -8.59 12.79 -3.25
N GLY A 201 -7.69 12.47 -2.32
CA GLY A 201 -6.23 12.59 -2.49
C GLY A 201 -5.59 13.85 -1.89
N ASP A 202 -6.32 14.64 -1.10
CA ASP A 202 -5.73 15.75 -0.34
C ASP A 202 -4.83 15.22 0.79
N PRO A 203 -3.56 15.68 0.88
CA PRO A 203 -2.61 15.17 1.88
C PRO A 203 -3.08 15.30 3.33
N ALA A 204 -3.86 16.33 3.67
CA ALA A 204 -4.36 16.53 5.03
C ALA A 204 -5.51 15.56 5.35
N ALA A 205 -6.38 15.27 4.38
CA ALA A 205 -7.42 14.26 4.52
C ALA A 205 -6.81 12.85 4.64
N GLU A 206 -5.74 12.56 3.89
CA GLU A 206 -4.98 11.31 4.00
C GLU A 206 -4.30 11.15 5.36
N GLU A 207 -3.65 12.20 5.87
CA GLU A 207 -3.05 12.18 7.20
C GLU A 207 -4.10 11.93 8.28
N ALA A 208 -5.25 12.61 8.20
CA ALA A 208 -6.36 12.39 9.13
C ALA A 208 -6.93 10.96 9.04
N TYR A 209 -7.03 10.40 7.84
CA TYR A 209 -7.36 8.99 7.64
C TYR A 209 -6.37 8.06 8.33
N TRP A 210 -5.06 8.31 8.17
CA TRP A 210 -4.02 7.48 8.79
C TRP A 210 -4.00 7.57 10.30
N ASP A 211 -4.25 8.75 10.86
CA ASP A 211 -4.38 8.95 12.30
C ASP A 211 -5.55 8.10 12.85
N LEU A 212 -6.72 8.21 12.21
CA LEU A 212 -7.92 7.46 12.57
C LEU A 212 -7.72 5.94 12.40
N PHE A 213 -7.18 5.50 11.26
CA PHE A 213 -6.85 4.10 10.98
C PHE A 213 -5.89 3.53 12.02
N SER A 214 -4.81 4.25 12.32
CA SER A 214 -3.80 3.80 13.29
C SER A 214 -4.39 3.69 14.69
N TYR A 215 -5.29 4.61 15.03
CA TYR A 215 -6.00 4.58 16.29
C TYR A 215 -6.92 3.35 16.41
N MET A 216 -7.78 3.12 15.41
CA MET A 216 -8.71 1.99 15.39
C MET A 216 -7.99 0.65 15.30
N SER A 217 -6.91 0.57 14.53
CA SER A 217 -6.09 -0.64 14.42
C SER A 217 -5.50 -1.05 15.77
N ARG A 218 -4.99 -0.10 16.56
CA ARG A 218 -4.48 -0.38 17.92
C ARG A 218 -5.58 -0.84 18.87
N LYS A 219 -6.80 -0.28 18.72
CA LYS A 219 -7.96 -0.69 19.51
C LYS A 219 -8.38 -2.12 19.18
N LEU A 220 -8.50 -2.45 17.89
CA LEU A 220 -8.83 -3.79 17.39
C LEU A 220 -7.75 -4.82 17.69
N ALA A 221 -6.47 -4.43 17.66
CA ALA A 221 -5.34 -5.32 17.94
C ALA A 221 -5.41 -5.95 19.36
N LYS A 222 -6.15 -5.34 20.29
CA LYS A 222 -6.42 -5.92 21.61
C LYS A 222 -7.14 -7.26 21.53
N LEU A 223 -7.90 -7.53 20.46
CA LEU A 223 -8.63 -8.79 20.24
C LEU A 223 -7.73 -9.94 19.79
N ILE A 224 -6.55 -9.65 19.20
CA ILE A 224 -5.69 -10.66 18.58
C ILE A 224 -5.33 -11.80 19.54
N PRO A 225 -4.91 -11.56 20.81
CA PRO A 225 -4.59 -12.65 21.72
C PRO A 225 -5.79 -13.55 22.04
N ALA A 226 -7.00 -13.00 22.17
CA ALA A 226 -8.21 -13.77 22.43
C ALA A 226 -8.61 -14.61 21.20
N LEU A 227 -8.46 -14.05 20.00
CA LEU A 227 -8.68 -14.75 18.73
C LEU A 227 -7.67 -15.89 18.53
N GLN A 228 -6.40 -15.69 18.89
CA GLN A 228 -5.39 -16.76 18.88
C GLN A 228 -5.73 -17.86 19.87
N ALA A 229 -6.12 -17.50 21.10
CA ALA A 229 -6.55 -18.48 22.10
C ALA A 229 -7.79 -19.26 21.66
N PHE A 230 -8.73 -18.63 20.94
CA PHE A 230 -9.87 -19.31 20.33
C PHE A 230 -9.42 -20.37 19.30
N LEU A 231 -8.50 -20.01 18.40
CA LEU A 231 -7.94 -20.95 17.42
C LEU A 231 -7.25 -22.13 18.09
N ASP A 232 -6.43 -21.88 19.12
CA ASP A 232 -5.74 -22.91 19.89
C ASP A 232 -6.74 -23.88 20.54
N ARG A 233 -7.81 -23.36 21.16
CA ARG A 233 -8.88 -24.19 21.76
C ARG A 233 -9.63 -25.04 20.73
N ARG A 234 -9.81 -24.52 19.52
CA ARG A 234 -10.45 -25.23 18.40
C ARG A 234 -9.50 -26.19 17.67
N GLY A 235 -8.22 -26.22 18.04
CA GLY A 235 -7.22 -27.11 17.47
C GLY A 235 -6.57 -26.59 16.18
N PHE A 236 -6.78 -25.32 15.81
CA PHE A 236 -6.19 -24.67 14.65
C PHE A 236 -4.77 -24.13 14.98
N THR A 237 -3.85 -25.04 15.31
CA THR A 237 -2.49 -24.70 15.74
C THR A 237 -1.45 -24.67 14.61
N ASP A 238 -1.81 -25.14 13.41
CA ASP A 238 -0.92 -25.24 12.24
C ASP A 238 -1.53 -24.55 11.01
N LEU A 239 -2.18 -23.40 11.23
CA LEU A 239 -2.65 -22.56 10.13
C LEU A 239 -1.44 -21.97 9.39
N CYS A 240 -1.46 -22.02 8.07
CA CYS A 240 -0.49 -21.29 7.28
C CYS A 240 -0.72 -19.77 7.41
N GLU A 241 0.29 -18.98 7.04
CA GLU A 241 0.25 -17.51 7.16
C GLU A 241 -0.98 -16.89 6.48
N HIS A 242 -1.40 -17.47 5.36
CA HIS A 242 -2.56 -17.02 4.57
C HIS A 242 -3.88 -17.28 5.29
N GLU A 243 -4.05 -18.45 5.91
CA GLU A 243 -5.26 -18.82 6.65
C GLU A 243 -5.37 -18.01 7.94
N ALA A 244 -4.27 -17.88 8.68
CA ALA A 244 -4.21 -17.07 9.89
C ALA A 244 -4.54 -15.60 9.58
N THR A 245 -3.99 -15.08 8.48
CA THR A 245 -4.24 -13.71 8.03
C THR A 245 -5.68 -13.52 7.56
N ALA A 246 -6.26 -14.46 6.80
CA ALA A 246 -7.65 -14.42 6.36
C ALA A 246 -8.64 -14.51 7.54
N PHE A 247 -8.38 -15.36 8.54
CA PHE A 247 -9.16 -15.44 9.77
C PHE A 247 -9.12 -14.14 10.56
N LEU A 248 -7.92 -13.63 10.87
CA LEU A 248 -7.78 -12.39 11.63
C LEU A 248 -8.40 -11.21 10.89
N ALA A 249 -8.28 -11.16 9.57
CA ALA A 249 -8.95 -10.16 8.75
C ALA A 249 -10.47 -10.24 8.92
N ALA A 250 -11.08 -11.42 8.71
CA ALA A 250 -12.52 -11.60 8.83
C ALA A 250 -13.02 -11.28 10.25
N ALA A 251 -12.32 -11.74 11.28
CA ALA A 251 -12.68 -11.52 12.68
C ALA A 251 -12.60 -10.04 13.07
N LEU A 252 -11.52 -9.34 12.69
CA LEU A 252 -11.36 -7.92 13.02
C LEU A 252 -12.33 -7.03 12.23
N TYR A 253 -12.70 -7.43 11.01
CA TYR A 253 -13.76 -6.74 10.24
C TYR A 253 -15.14 -6.88 10.89
N GLN A 254 -15.50 -8.08 11.32
CA GLN A 254 -16.76 -8.31 12.04
C GLN A 254 -16.78 -7.56 13.37
N ALA A 255 -15.67 -7.60 14.12
CA ALA A 255 -15.52 -6.84 15.37
C ALA A 255 -15.66 -5.33 15.16
N LEU A 256 -15.04 -4.78 14.12
CA LEU A 256 -15.17 -3.36 13.78
C LEU A 256 -16.62 -2.98 13.53
N SER A 257 -17.34 -3.82 12.77
CA SER A 257 -18.78 -3.61 12.50
C SER A 257 -19.60 -3.61 13.79
N VAL A 258 -19.28 -4.45 14.77
CA VAL A 258 -19.95 -4.47 16.09
C VAL A 258 -19.60 -3.24 16.94
N ILE A 259 -18.37 -2.75 16.85
CA ILE A 259 -17.89 -1.58 17.60
C ILE A 259 -18.50 -0.29 17.04
N GLU A 260 -18.59 -0.18 15.71
CA GLU A 260 -19.07 1.00 15.00
C GLU A 260 -20.58 1.00 14.75
N ALA A 261 -21.26 -0.14 14.91
CA ALA A 261 -22.71 -0.22 14.85
C ALA A 261 -23.31 0.72 15.91
N GLN A 262 -23.72 1.91 15.45
CA GLN A 262 -24.65 2.72 16.21
C GLN A 262 -25.92 1.88 16.39
N ASP A 263 -26.38 1.73 17.63
CA ASP A 263 -27.75 1.31 17.89
C ASP A 263 -28.67 2.18 17.02
N GLU A 264 -29.21 1.62 15.94
CA GLU A 264 -30.35 2.17 15.19
C GLU A 264 -31.59 2.09 16.10
N ARG A 265 -31.58 2.85 17.21
CA ARG A 265 -32.72 3.01 18.12
C ARG A 265 -33.16 4.46 18.19
#